data_AF-A0A1C6SY29-F1
#
_entry.id   AF-A0A1C6SY29-F1
#
_cell.length_a   1.000
_cell.length_b   1.000
_cell.length_c   1.000
_cell.angle_alpha   90.00
_cell.angle_beta   90.00
_cell.angle_gamma   90.00
#
_symmetry.space_group_name_H-M   'P 1'
#
loop_
_entity.id
_entity.type
_entity.pdbx_description
1 polymer ?
#
loop_
_entity_poly.entity_id
_entity_poly.type
_entity_poly.pdbx_seq_one_letter_code
_entity_poly.pdbx_strand_id
1 'polypeptide(L)'
;MPNAGASGGTALDLRVGDLVEVRSAAEILAMLDENGELGSLPFMPEMLKYCGQRLTVYKVAHKTCDTLTRSGIRKMENAVHLTAARCDGGGHGGCQAACLLFWKHAWLRKVDPAEATAAVPVDELAETAGAATASADELAAPRLLPLLNANSRRPPAEDGAERYRCQATELLRAAPQVLPARDLTQYVEDVQTGNATVLWTIRTFLVMLYNRWQGFSVQHLPAWLRVRGGRRWGFLRGLAAGNTPTVSLGLQPGDLVRIRSREEIEPTLNADLLNRGMGFDSEMARFCGRTGRVARRVDHIIDETTGRMLRMKNPCIVLENVICEGAHNGNCPRAITPYWREIWLEKIVTDTGDGRTEAAPAVSVAE
;
A
#
# COMPACT_ATOMS: atom_id res chain seq x y z
N MET A 1 -27.23 -26.30 -0.65
CA MET A 1 -27.70 -25.24 -1.57
C MET A 1 -26.76 -24.06 -1.42
N PRO A 2 -26.06 -23.61 -2.47
CA PRO A 2 -25.13 -22.51 -2.35
C PRO A 2 -25.91 -21.20 -2.23
N ASN A 3 -25.60 -20.44 -1.18
CA ASN A 3 -26.27 -19.20 -0.84
C ASN A 3 -25.96 -18.15 -1.92
N ALA A 4 -27.01 -17.68 -2.58
CA ALA A 4 -26.92 -16.68 -3.62
C ALA A 4 -26.63 -15.29 -3.00
N GLY A 5 -25.46 -14.75 -3.34
CA GLY A 5 -25.21 -13.32 -3.52
C GLY A 5 -25.69 -12.35 -2.43
N ALA A 6 -24.84 -12.11 -1.43
CA ALA A 6 -24.76 -10.79 -0.80
C ALA A 6 -24.01 -9.82 -1.75
N SER A 7 -24.56 -9.59 -2.93
CA SER A 7 -24.13 -8.54 -3.86
C SER A 7 -24.96 -7.29 -3.59
N GLY A 8 -24.40 -6.32 -2.85
CA GLY A 8 -25.11 -5.06 -2.64
C GLY A 8 -24.61 -4.21 -1.48
N GLY A 9 -23.30 -4.03 -1.31
CA GLY A 9 -22.83 -2.92 -0.49
C GLY A 9 -23.23 -1.61 -1.16
N THR A 10 -23.92 -0.72 -0.45
CA THR A 10 -24.42 0.56 -0.98
C THR A 10 -23.27 1.34 -1.64
N ALA A 11 -23.37 1.59 -2.95
CA ALA A 11 -22.36 2.36 -3.66
C ALA A 11 -22.51 3.84 -3.31
N LEU A 12 -21.54 4.37 -2.55
CA LEU A 12 -21.38 5.81 -2.35
C LEU A 12 -20.63 6.43 -3.55
N ASP A 13 -21.09 7.58 -4.05
CA ASP A 13 -20.34 8.41 -5.01
C ASP A 13 -19.27 9.21 -4.25
N LEU A 14 -18.14 8.56 -3.98
CA LEU A 14 -17.01 9.15 -3.24
C LEU A 14 -15.91 9.62 -4.20
N ARG A 15 -15.32 10.77 -3.86
CA ARG A 15 -14.16 11.33 -4.55
C ARG A 15 -13.03 11.61 -3.59
N VAL A 16 -11.82 11.75 -4.12
CA VAL A 16 -10.65 12.23 -3.36
C VAL A 16 -10.99 13.57 -2.71
N GLY A 17 -10.77 13.66 -1.40
CA GLY A 17 -11.07 14.85 -0.61
C GLY A 17 -12.43 14.82 0.09
N ASP A 18 -13.33 13.89 -0.23
CA ASP A 18 -14.61 13.77 0.47
C ASP A 18 -14.39 13.42 1.95
N LEU A 19 -15.17 14.04 2.84
CA LEU A 19 -15.21 13.70 4.26
C LEU A 19 -16.19 12.54 4.46
N VAL A 20 -15.73 11.52 5.18
CA VAL A 20 -16.54 10.35 5.52
C VAL A 20 -16.40 10.03 7.00
N GLU A 21 -17.43 9.45 7.58
CA GLU A 21 -17.40 8.89 8.93
C GLU A 21 -17.38 7.37 8.83
N VAL A 22 -16.45 6.74 9.55
CA VAL A 22 -16.46 5.29 9.69
C VAL A 22 -17.62 4.91 10.60
N ARG A 23 -18.44 3.94 10.17
CA ARG A 23 -19.58 3.50 10.96
C ARG A 23 -19.17 2.96 12.33
N SER A 24 -20.14 2.93 13.23
CA SER A 24 -19.99 2.38 14.58
C SER A 24 -19.66 0.88 14.56
N ALA A 25 -19.11 0.36 15.67
CA ALA A 25 -18.74 -1.05 15.75
C ALA A 25 -19.96 -1.98 15.59
N ALA A 26 -21.11 -1.61 16.16
CA ALA A 26 -22.36 -2.35 16.05
C ALA A 26 -22.86 -2.41 14.59
N GLU A 27 -22.79 -1.30 13.87
CA GLU A 27 -23.18 -1.27 12.47
C GLU A 27 -22.23 -2.06 11.58
N ILE A 28 -20.93 -1.96 11.82
CA ILE A 28 -19.95 -2.77 11.10
C ILE A 28 -20.23 -4.25 11.34
N LEU A 29 -20.37 -4.67 12.60
CA LEU A 29 -20.68 -6.06 12.94
C LEU A 29 -21.93 -6.58 12.23
N ALA A 30 -22.97 -5.76 12.10
CA ALA A 30 -24.20 -6.13 11.40
C ALA A 30 -24.03 -6.34 9.88
N MET A 31 -22.95 -5.83 9.29
CA MET A 31 -22.66 -5.94 7.84
C MET A 31 -21.64 -7.04 7.51
N LEU A 32 -20.95 -7.59 8.50
CA LEU A 32 -19.96 -8.64 8.27
C LEU A 32 -20.64 -10.01 8.19
N ASP A 33 -20.06 -10.88 7.35
CA ASP A 33 -20.43 -12.29 7.32
C ASP A 33 -19.92 -13.05 8.56
N GLU A 34 -20.20 -14.36 8.64
CA GLU A 34 -19.79 -15.20 9.78
C GLU A 34 -18.26 -15.28 9.95
N ASN A 35 -17.49 -14.89 8.93
CA ASN A 35 -16.04 -14.82 9.03
C ASN A 35 -15.59 -13.44 9.49
N GLY A 36 -16.40 -12.39 9.50
CA GLY A 36 -15.92 -11.02 9.74
C GLY A 36 -15.47 -10.31 8.46
N GLU A 37 -15.95 -10.74 7.30
CA GLU A 37 -15.59 -10.19 5.99
C GLU A 37 -16.81 -9.49 5.35
N LEU A 38 -16.56 -8.55 4.43
CA LEU A 38 -17.58 -8.04 3.49
C LEU A 38 -17.03 -8.12 2.07
N GLY A 39 -17.69 -8.92 1.22
CA GLY A 39 -17.21 -9.18 -0.14
C GLY A 39 -15.81 -9.79 -0.15
N SER A 40 -15.54 -10.75 0.75
CA SER A 40 -14.24 -11.38 0.99
C SER A 40 -13.10 -10.45 1.45
N LEU A 41 -13.38 -9.17 1.74
CA LEU A 41 -12.41 -8.28 2.34
C LEU A 41 -12.59 -8.28 3.86
N PRO A 42 -11.59 -8.69 4.64
CA PRO A 42 -11.70 -8.72 6.10
C PRO A 42 -11.76 -7.30 6.68
N PHE A 43 -12.65 -7.10 7.64
CA PHE A 43 -12.58 -5.97 8.56
C PHE A 43 -11.65 -6.37 9.70
N MET A 44 -10.50 -5.72 9.84
CA MET A 44 -9.42 -6.20 10.70
C MET A 44 -9.46 -5.56 12.10
N PRO A 45 -8.88 -6.18 13.15
CA PRO A 45 -8.83 -5.59 14.50
C PRO A 45 -8.26 -4.16 14.50
N GLU A 46 -7.26 -3.87 13.67
CA GLU A 46 -6.63 -2.55 13.53
C GLU A 46 -7.56 -1.47 12.97
N MET A 47 -8.70 -1.86 12.40
CA MET A 47 -9.70 -0.95 11.85
C MET A 47 -10.65 -0.41 12.92
N LEU A 48 -10.80 -1.10 14.06
CA LEU A 48 -11.74 -0.75 15.14
C LEU A 48 -11.50 0.64 15.72
N LYS A 49 -10.22 1.04 15.85
CA LYS A 49 -9.85 2.35 16.41
C LYS A 49 -10.35 3.53 15.57
N TYR A 50 -10.77 3.29 14.33
CA TYR A 50 -11.33 4.32 13.46
C TYR A 50 -12.86 4.37 13.49
N CYS A 51 -13.56 3.40 14.10
CA CYS A 51 -15.03 3.43 14.18
C CYS A 51 -15.52 4.73 14.84
N GLY A 52 -16.52 5.37 14.23
CA GLY A 52 -17.04 6.67 14.65
C GLY A 52 -16.17 7.87 14.30
N GLN A 53 -14.96 7.67 13.74
CA GLN A 53 -14.08 8.78 13.36
C GLN A 53 -14.42 9.32 11.98
N ARG A 54 -14.28 10.65 11.84
CA ARG A 54 -14.34 11.33 10.55
C ARG A 54 -12.95 11.39 9.93
N LEU A 55 -12.85 10.94 8.68
CA LEU A 55 -11.61 10.84 7.92
C LEU A 55 -11.86 11.31 6.49
N THR A 56 -10.79 11.73 5.81
CA THR A 56 -10.86 12.14 4.41
C THR A 56 -10.54 10.98 3.49
N VAL A 57 -11.28 10.87 2.38
CA VAL A 57 -10.95 9.97 1.27
C VAL A 57 -9.63 10.40 0.64
N TYR A 58 -8.59 9.58 0.84
CA TYR A 58 -7.26 9.80 0.28
C TYR A 58 -7.19 9.38 -1.19
N LYS A 59 -7.71 8.18 -1.51
CA LYS A 59 -7.83 7.65 -2.87
C LYS A 59 -9.07 6.78 -2.99
N VAL A 60 -9.73 6.80 -4.15
CA VAL A 60 -10.77 5.83 -4.48
C VAL A 60 -10.10 4.54 -4.96
N ALA A 61 -10.29 3.45 -4.23
CA ALA A 61 -9.62 2.18 -4.45
C ALA A 61 -10.43 1.25 -5.37
N HIS A 62 -10.92 1.76 -6.51
CA HIS A 62 -11.66 0.98 -7.51
C HIS A 62 -10.79 -0.07 -8.22
N LYS A 63 -9.46 0.05 -8.09
CA LYS A 63 -8.47 -0.89 -8.60
C LYS A 63 -7.24 -0.95 -7.70
N THR A 64 -6.44 -2.01 -7.85
CA THR A 64 -5.21 -2.22 -7.08
C THR A 64 -4.26 -3.16 -7.82
N CYS A 65 -2.95 -3.04 -7.56
CA CYS A 65 -1.96 -3.98 -8.08
C CYS A 65 -2.03 -5.34 -7.38
N ASP A 66 -1.82 -6.40 -8.14
CA ASP A 66 -1.70 -7.78 -7.65
C ASP A 66 -0.27 -8.08 -7.19
N THR A 67 -0.07 -8.06 -5.88
CA THR A 67 1.21 -8.37 -5.22
C THR A 67 1.44 -9.87 -4.99
N LEU A 68 0.40 -10.70 -5.14
CA LEU A 68 0.42 -12.15 -4.88
C LEU A 68 0.90 -12.94 -6.10
N THR A 69 0.26 -12.73 -7.26
CA THR A 69 0.55 -13.47 -8.50
C THR A 69 1.16 -12.61 -9.59
N ARG A 70 1.25 -11.29 -9.36
CA ARG A 70 1.78 -10.32 -10.33
C ARG A 70 1.01 -10.33 -11.66
N SER A 71 -0.29 -10.66 -11.61
CA SER A 71 -1.16 -10.72 -12.80
C SER A 71 -1.54 -9.34 -13.38
N GLY A 72 -1.16 -8.25 -12.69
CA GLY A 72 -1.36 -6.87 -13.15
C GLY A 72 -2.23 -6.07 -12.19
N ILE A 73 -3.15 -5.29 -12.76
CA ILE A 73 -4.12 -4.49 -11.99
C ILE A 73 -5.42 -5.28 -11.86
N ARG A 74 -6.04 -5.22 -10.69
CA ARG A 74 -7.29 -5.92 -10.35
C ARG A 74 -8.36 -4.93 -9.93
N LYS A 75 -9.61 -5.24 -10.24
CA LYS A 75 -10.77 -4.44 -9.85
C LYS A 75 -11.11 -4.71 -8.39
N MET A 76 -11.27 -3.65 -7.60
CA MET A 76 -11.72 -3.71 -6.22
C MET A 76 -13.03 -2.92 -6.12
N GLU A 77 -14.13 -3.61 -5.81
CA GLU A 77 -15.45 -2.98 -5.84
C GLU A 77 -15.71 -2.16 -4.59
N ASN A 78 -16.26 -0.95 -4.79
CA ASN A 78 -16.78 -0.05 -3.76
C ASN A 78 -15.82 0.10 -2.59
N ALA A 79 -14.56 0.45 -2.87
CA ALA A 79 -13.55 0.64 -1.85
C ALA A 79 -12.83 1.97 -1.98
N VAL A 80 -12.39 2.51 -0.85
CA VAL A 80 -11.52 3.69 -0.75
C VAL A 80 -10.34 3.42 0.17
N HIS A 81 -9.35 4.29 0.08
CA HIS A 81 -8.30 4.48 1.08
C HIS A 81 -8.54 5.80 1.81
N LEU A 82 -8.39 5.80 3.13
CA LEU A 82 -8.56 7.00 3.96
C LEU A 82 -7.22 7.56 4.42
N THR A 83 -7.15 8.87 4.66
CA THR A 83 -5.93 9.56 5.08
C THR A 83 -5.40 8.99 6.40
N ALA A 84 -4.11 8.69 6.44
CA ALA A 84 -3.40 8.12 7.60
C ALA A 84 -3.93 6.76 8.14
N ALA A 85 -4.91 6.13 7.48
CA ALA A 85 -5.49 4.86 7.91
C ALA A 85 -4.64 3.65 7.48
N ARG A 86 -3.49 3.47 8.11
CA ARG A 86 -2.61 2.31 7.91
C ARG A 86 -2.77 1.28 9.04
N CYS A 87 -2.63 0.01 8.67
CA CYS A 87 -2.58 -1.11 9.61
C CYS A 87 -1.34 -0.98 10.50
N ASP A 88 -1.46 -1.23 11.81
CA ASP A 88 -0.32 -1.25 12.74
C ASP A 88 0.17 -2.67 13.05
N GLY A 89 -0.54 -3.69 12.59
CA GLY A 89 -0.18 -5.10 12.73
C GLY A 89 -0.46 -5.70 14.12
N GLY A 90 -1.07 -4.95 15.04
CA GLY A 90 -1.33 -5.40 16.41
C GLY A 90 -2.16 -6.69 16.51
N GLY A 91 -3.13 -6.87 15.60
CA GLY A 91 -3.94 -8.09 15.47
C GLY A 91 -3.32 -9.18 14.58
N HIS A 92 -2.11 -8.93 14.06
CA HIS A 92 -1.44 -9.74 13.05
C HIS A 92 0.03 -10.05 13.41
N GLY A 93 0.27 -10.37 14.67
CA GLY A 93 1.59 -10.80 15.16
C GLY A 93 2.66 -9.71 15.09
N GLY A 94 2.26 -8.43 15.06
CA GLY A 94 3.18 -7.29 14.98
C GLY A 94 3.65 -6.93 13.58
N CYS A 95 3.04 -7.48 12.51
CA CYS A 95 3.43 -7.22 11.12
C CYS A 95 3.68 -5.73 10.82
N GLN A 96 4.91 -5.40 10.38
CA GLN A 96 5.37 -4.00 10.28
C GLN A 96 5.15 -3.37 8.89
N ALA A 97 4.38 -4.04 8.02
CA ALA A 97 4.20 -3.61 6.63
C ALA A 97 3.50 -2.24 6.51
N ALA A 98 2.67 -1.88 7.50
CA ALA A 98 1.88 -0.65 7.51
C ALA A 98 1.06 -0.42 6.24
N CYS A 99 0.42 -1.49 5.76
CA CYS A 99 -0.44 -1.47 4.58
C CYS A 99 -1.54 -0.42 4.74
N LEU A 100 -1.78 0.37 3.69
CA LEU A 100 -2.93 1.27 3.64
C LEU A 100 -4.21 0.43 3.62
N LEU A 101 -5.16 0.75 4.49
CA LEU A 101 -6.38 -0.05 4.66
C LEU A 101 -7.35 0.20 3.51
N PHE A 102 -7.98 -0.87 3.03
CA PHE A 102 -9.13 -0.79 2.15
C PHE A 102 -10.39 -0.63 3.00
N TRP A 103 -11.24 0.33 2.64
CA TRP A 103 -12.52 0.59 3.29
C TRP A 103 -13.64 0.40 2.29
N LYS A 104 -14.52 -0.58 2.51
CA LYS A 104 -15.73 -0.72 1.70
C LYS A 104 -16.65 0.47 1.94
N HIS A 105 -17.34 0.94 0.89
CA HIS A 105 -18.28 2.06 0.98
C HIS A 105 -19.36 1.80 2.04
N ALA A 106 -19.81 0.55 2.19
CA ALA A 106 -20.80 0.16 3.20
C ALA A 106 -20.34 0.45 4.64
N TRP A 107 -19.04 0.40 4.93
CA TRP A 107 -18.47 0.69 6.24
C TRP A 107 -18.39 2.19 6.56
N LEU A 108 -18.79 3.04 5.61
CA LEU A 108 -18.67 4.48 5.68
C LEU A 108 -20.03 5.16 5.56
N ARG A 109 -20.10 6.38 6.08
CA ARG A 109 -21.13 7.37 5.77
C ARG A 109 -20.48 8.57 5.11
N LYS A 110 -21.09 9.09 4.05
CA LYS A 110 -20.67 10.38 3.49
C LYS A 110 -21.13 11.48 4.46
N VAL A 111 -20.23 12.39 4.81
CA VAL A 111 -20.55 13.55 5.65
C VAL A 111 -20.81 14.73 4.73
N ASP A 112 -21.96 15.38 4.88
CA ASP A 112 -22.30 16.53 4.05
C ASP A 112 -21.39 17.72 4.40
N PRO A 113 -20.94 18.52 3.40
CA PRO A 113 -20.07 19.66 3.64
C PRO A 113 -20.62 20.68 4.64
N ALA A 114 -21.95 20.80 4.75
CA ALA A 114 -22.63 21.67 5.72
C ALA A 114 -22.46 21.16 7.17
N GLU A 115 -22.47 19.84 7.38
CA GLU A 115 -22.22 19.24 8.69
C GLU A 115 -20.72 19.23 9.05
N ALA A 116 -19.84 19.37 8.06
CA ALA A 116 -18.40 19.49 8.26
C ALA A 116 -18.00 20.88 8.79
N THR A 117 -18.79 21.93 8.51
CA THR A 117 -18.53 23.31 8.95
C THR A 117 -19.27 23.70 10.21
N ALA A 118 -20.32 22.96 10.58
CA ALA A 118 -20.95 23.11 11.88
C ALA A 118 -20.00 22.56 12.96
N ALA A 119 -19.22 23.45 13.58
CA ALA A 119 -18.70 23.22 14.93
C ALA A 119 -19.90 23.17 15.87
N VAL A 120 -20.61 22.04 15.89
CA VAL A 120 -21.73 21.85 16.81
C VAL A 120 -21.14 21.72 18.22
N PRO A 121 -21.52 22.58 19.19
CA PRO A 121 -21.21 22.36 20.59
C PRO A 121 -21.76 21.00 21.01
N VAL A 122 -20.94 20.24 21.72
CA VAL A 122 -21.07 18.78 21.90
C VAL A 122 -22.31 18.31 22.68
N ASP A 123 -23.25 19.19 23.06
CA ASP A 123 -24.21 18.90 24.14
C ASP A 123 -25.71 18.83 23.79
N GLU A 124 -26.21 19.19 22.60
CA GLU A 124 -27.69 19.28 22.41
C GLU A 124 -28.33 18.39 21.33
N LEU A 125 -27.56 17.64 20.53
CA LEU A 125 -28.11 16.65 19.57
C LEU A 125 -27.71 15.20 19.90
N ALA A 126 -26.85 14.99 20.92
CA ALA A 126 -26.26 13.70 21.24
C ALA A 126 -27.10 12.83 22.20
N GLU A 127 -28.02 13.39 22.97
CA GLU A 127 -28.64 12.64 24.09
C GLU A 127 -29.67 11.59 23.67
N THR A 128 -30.40 11.78 22.56
CA THR A 128 -31.48 10.84 22.17
C THR A 128 -31.08 9.82 21.10
N ALA A 129 -30.12 10.14 20.22
CA ALA A 129 -29.56 9.19 19.24
C ALA A 129 -28.25 8.52 19.73
N GLY A 130 -27.44 9.22 20.53
CA GLY A 130 -26.15 8.75 21.03
C GLY A 130 -26.25 7.72 22.15
N ALA A 131 -27.30 7.76 23.00
CA ALA A 131 -27.48 6.77 24.06
C ALA A 131 -27.82 5.37 23.51
N ALA A 132 -28.64 5.29 22.45
CA ALA A 132 -29.01 4.03 21.82
C ALA A 132 -27.82 3.42 21.03
N THR A 133 -27.05 4.24 20.32
CA THR A 133 -25.86 3.77 19.59
C THR A 133 -24.70 3.42 20.52
N ALA A 134 -24.49 4.18 21.60
CA ALA A 134 -23.49 3.86 22.61
C ALA A 134 -23.79 2.52 23.30
N SER A 135 -25.05 2.30 23.71
CA SER A 135 -25.45 1.01 24.32
C SER A 135 -25.34 -0.18 23.35
N ALA A 136 -25.61 0.04 22.06
CA ALA A 136 -25.43 -0.98 21.03
C ALA A 136 -23.93 -1.28 20.77
N ASP A 137 -23.08 -0.26 20.76
CA ASP A 137 -21.63 -0.41 20.60
C ASP A 137 -20.98 -1.10 21.80
N GLU A 138 -21.39 -0.77 23.02
CA GLU A 138 -20.95 -1.46 24.24
C GLU A 138 -21.28 -2.96 24.20
N LEU A 139 -22.41 -3.32 23.59
CA LEU A 139 -22.83 -4.72 23.44
C LEU A 139 -22.18 -5.42 22.23
N ALA A 140 -21.86 -4.68 21.17
CA ALA A 140 -21.28 -5.21 19.94
C ALA A 140 -19.76 -5.38 20.00
N ALA A 141 -19.04 -4.45 20.65
CA ALA A 141 -17.57 -4.49 20.73
C ALA A 141 -17.03 -5.80 21.34
N PRO A 142 -17.63 -6.38 22.40
CA PRO A 142 -17.22 -7.68 22.94
C PRO A 142 -17.44 -8.86 21.99
N ARG A 143 -18.33 -8.74 21.00
CA ARG A 143 -18.59 -9.79 19.99
C ARG A 143 -17.73 -9.61 18.74
N LEU A 144 -17.53 -8.36 18.34
CA LEU A 144 -16.79 -8.02 17.13
C LEU A 144 -15.31 -8.38 17.29
N LEU A 145 -14.64 -7.92 18.36
CA LEU A 145 -13.20 -8.15 18.50
C LEU A 145 -12.80 -9.64 18.49
N PRO A 146 -13.50 -10.56 19.19
CA PRO A 146 -13.23 -12.00 19.07
C PRO A 146 -13.42 -12.55 17.66
N LEU A 147 -14.47 -12.11 16.94
CA LEU A 147 -14.68 -12.49 15.54
C LEU A 147 -13.52 -12.05 14.66
N LEU A 148 -13.06 -10.80 14.80
CA LEU A 148 -11.95 -10.27 14.00
C LEU A 148 -10.61 -10.95 14.33
N ASN A 149 -10.37 -11.26 15.61
CA ASN A 149 -9.17 -11.99 16.05
C ASN A 149 -9.17 -13.45 15.56
N ALA A 150 -10.34 -14.07 15.47
CA ALA A 150 -10.47 -15.39 14.86
C ALA A 150 -10.21 -15.33 13.35
N ASN A 151 -10.76 -14.31 12.66
CA ASN A 151 -10.51 -14.10 11.23
C ASN A 151 -9.04 -13.83 10.93
N SER A 152 -8.33 -13.05 11.77
CA SER A 152 -6.95 -12.64 11.50
C SER A 152 -5.95 -13.80 11.48
N ARG A 153 -6.39 -15.01 11.83
CA ARG A 153 -5.60 -16.24 11.86
C ARG A 153 -6.10 -17.25 10.84
N ARG A 154 -5.18 -18.03 10.29
CA ARG A 154 -5.46 -19.24 9.51
C ARG A 154 -5.15 -20.47 10.37
N PRO A 155 -5.65 -21.65 9.98
CA PRO A 155 -5.11 -22.89 10.51
C PRO A 155 -3.58 -22.87 10.44
N PRO A 156 -2.89 -23.31 11.51
CA PRO A 156 -1.44 -23.34 11.53
C PRO A 156 -0.92 -24.19 10.37
N ALA A 157 0.30 -23.92 9.95
CA ALA A 157 0.98 -24.77 8.99
C ALA A 157 1.25 -26.17 9.58
N GLU A 158 1.61 -27.12 8.71
CA GLU A 158 1.98 -28.50 9.11
C GLU A 158 3.13 -28.54 10.12
N ASP A 159 4.03 -27.57 10.08
CA ASP A 159 5.15 -27.38 11.02
C ASP A 159 4.74 -26.64 12.31
N GLY A 160 3.45 -26.37 12.50
CA GLY A 160 2.91 -25.62 13.64
C GLY A 160 3.12 -24.11 13.56
N ALA A 161 3.73 -23.59 12.48
CA ALA A 161 3.93 -22.15 12.34
C ALA A 161 2.60 -21.40 12.22
N GLU A 162 2.49 -20.30 12.96
CA GLU A 162 1.33 -19.41 12.87
C GLU A 162 1.19 -18.85 11.45
N ARG A 163 -0.07 -18.77 11.02
CA ARG A 163 -0.44 -18.18 9.75
C ARG A 163 -1.53 -17.16 9.98
N TYR A 164 -1.41 -16.05 9.27
CA TYR A 164 -2.26 -14.89 9.40
C TYR A 164 -3.09 -14.70 8.13
N ARG A 165 -4.22 -14.03 8.30
CA ARG A 165 -5.12 -13.59 7.24
C ARG A 165 -5.33 -12.10 7.41
N CYS A 166 -5.10 -11.32 6.37
CA CYS A 166 -5.30 -9.88 6.36
C CYS A 166 -5.81 -9.41 4.98
N GLN A 167 -6.14 -8.13 4.82
CA GLN A 167 -6.61 -7.59 3.54
C GLN A 167 -5.63 -7.82 2.38
N ALA A 168 -4.31 -7.87 2.64
CA ALA A 168 -3.31 -8.15 1.62
C ALA A 168 -3.31 -9.63 1.21
N THR A 169 -3.42 -10.56 2.16
CA THR A 169 -3.48 -12.00 1.86
C THR A 169 -4.78 -12.39 1.13
N GLU A 170 -5.89 -11.71 1.44
CA GLU A 170 -7.19 -11.98 0.82
C GLU A 170 -7.44 -11.21 -0.47
N LEU A 171 -6.44 -10.48 -0.98
CA LEU A 171 -6.59 -9.59 -2.14
C LEU A 171 -7.21 -10.29 -3.36
N LEU A 172 -6.79 -11.51 -3.68
CA LEU A 172 -7.34 -12.23 -4.85
C LEU A 172 -8.80 -12.65 -4.67
N ARG A 173 -9.25 -12.89 -3.43
CA ARG A 173 -10.67 -13.18 -3.14
C ARG A 173 -11.50 -11.91 -3.16
N ALA A 174 -10.98 -10.82 -2.58
CA ALA A 174 -11.67 -9.53 -2.52
C ALA A 174 -11.70 -8.77 -3.86
N ALA A 175 -10.72 -9.02 -4.74
CA ALA A 175 -10.57 -8.40 -6.05
C ALA A 175 -10.27 -9.46 -7.14
N PRO A 176 -11.22 -10.38 -7.45
CA PRO A 176 -10.97 -11.54 -8.31
C PRO A 176 -10.83 -11.22 -9.79
N GLN A 177 -11.30 -10.05 -10.24
CA GLN A 177 -11.27 -9.65 -11.65
C GLN A 177 -9.95 -8.92 -11.98
N VAL A 178 -9.25 -9.38 -13.01
CA VAL A 178 -8.09 -8.67 -13.58
C VAL A 178 -8.61 -7.59 -14.53
N LEU A 179 -8.12 -6.37 -14.39
CA LEU A 179 -8.42 -5.27 -15.29
C LEU A 179 -7.40 -5.24 -16.44
N PRO A 180 -7.84 -5.46 -17.69
CA PRO A 180 -6.94 -5.36 -18.82
C PRO A 180 -6.39 -3.95 -18.95
N ALA A 181 -5.09 -3.84 -19.23
CA ALA A 181 -4.41 -2.57 -19.50
C ALA A 181 -5.10 -1.68 -20.57
N ARG A 182 -5.86 -2.29 -21.49
CA ARG A 182 -6.58 -1.62 -22.59
C ARG A 182 -7.97 -1.14 -22.19
N ASP A 183 -8.48 -1.54 -21.03
CA ASP A 183 -9.77 -1.09 -20.54
C ASP A 183 -9.66 0.40 -20.17
N LEU A 184 -10.20 1.26 -21.02
CA LEU A 184 -10.09 2.71 -20.85
C LEU A 184 -10.94 3.24 -19.70
N THR A 185 -11.96 2.49 -19.28
CA THR A 185 -12.87 2.91 -18.22
C THR A 185 -12.14 3.13 -16.90
N GLN A 186 -11.13 2.30 -16.59
CA GLN A 186 -10.31 2.44 -15.38
C GLN A 186 -9.54 3.77 -15.32
N TYR A 187 -9.24 4.39 -16.47
CA TYR A 187 -8.52 5.66 -16.54
C TYR A 187 -9.46 6.85 -16.51
N VAL A 188 -10.66 6.67 -17.06
CA VAL A 188 -11.75 7.66 -16.93
C VAL A 188 -12.16 7.76 -15.46
N GLU A 189 -12.32 6.61 -14.79
CA GLU A 189 -12.65 6.54 -13.36
C GLU A 189 -11.54 7.17 -12.50
N ASP A 190 -10.26 6.97 -12.83
CA ASP A 190 -9.16 7.67 -12.14
C ASP A 190 -9.32 9.20 -12.15
N VAL A 191 -9.74 9.76 -13.30
CA VAL A 191 -9.89 11.20 -13.46
C VAL A 191 -11.17 11.68 -12.78
N GLN A 192 -12.29 10.98 -12.96
CA GLN A 192 -13.59 11.34 -12.38
C GLN A 192 -13.56 11.35 -10.85
N THR A 193 -12.86 10.39 -10.25
CA THR A 193 -12.74 10.26 -8.78
C THR A 193 -11.69 11.18 -8.18
N GLY A 194 -10.88 11.87 -8.99
CA GLY A 194 -9.77 12.70 -8.53
C GLY A 194 -8.51 11.91 -8.14
N ASN A 195 -8.45 10.61 -8.45
CA ASN A 195 -7.25 9.80 -8.22
C ASN A 195 -6.05 10.27 -9.05
N ALA A 196 -6.29 10.70 -10.29
CA ALA A 196 -5.24 11.20 -11.18
C ALA A 196 -5.74 12.37 -12.03
N THR A 197 -4.82 13.23 -12.46
CA THR A 197 -5.15 14.26 -13.46
C THR A 197 -5.11 13.66 -14.86
N VAL A 198 -5.78 14.31 -15.83
CA VAL A 198 -5.76 13.89 -17.23
C VAL A 198 -4.32 13.76 -17.76
N LEU A 199 -3.48 14.77 -17.49
CA LEU A 199 -2.09 14.78 -17.93
C LEU A 199 -1.29 13.61 -17.33
N TRP A 200 -1.53 13.31 -16.05
CA TRP A 200 -0.91 12.18 -15.38
C TRP A 200 -1.31 10.85 -16.01
N THR A 201 -2.61 10.66 -16.26
CA THR A 201 -3.16 9.47 -16.91
C THR A 201 -2.59 9.26 -18.31
N ILE A 202 -2.47 10.32 -19.12
CA ILE A 202 -1.83 10.26 -20.44
C ILE A 202 -0.38 9.78 -20.31
N ARG A 203 0.38 10.34 -19.36
CA ARG A 203 1.77 9.94 -19.12
C ARG A 203 1.86 8.46 -18.76
N THR A 204 1.01 7.98 -17.85
CA THR A 204 0.97 6.56 -17.46
C THR A 204 0.62 5.65 -18.62
N PHE A 205 -0.34 6.05 -19.46
CA PHE A 205 -0.69 5.30 -20.66
C PHE A 205 0.48 5.19 -21.66
N LEU A 206 1.21 6.29 -21.89
CA LEU A 206 2.41 6.29 -22.75
C LEU A 206 3.52 5.38 -22.20
N VAL A 207 3.75 5.39 -20.89
CA VAL A 207 4.69 4.48 -20.23
C VAL A 207 4.29 3.02 -20.43
N MET A 208 3.00 2.73 -20.30
CA MET A 208 2.47 1.38 -20.51
C MET A 208 2.64 0.91 -21.96
N LEU A 209 2.34 1.78 -22.93
CA LEU A 209 2.53 1.49 -24.35
C LEU A 209 4.01 1.24 -24.67
N TYR A 210 4.90 2.06 -24.11
CA TYR A 210 6.34 1.87 -24.23
C TYR A 210 6.78 0.51 -23.67
N ASN A 211 6.34 0.15 -22.46
CA ASN A 211 6.68 -1.13 -21.83
C ASN A 211 6.14 -2.33 -22.61
N ARG A 212 4.94 -2.19 -23.19
CA ARG A 212 4.34 -3.23 -24.05
C ARG A 212 5.15 -3.42 -25.32
N TRP A 213 5.50 -2.33 -26.00
CA TRP A 213 6.35 -2.35 -27.18
C TRP A 213 7.71 -2.97 -26.89
N GLN A 214 8.32 -2.64 -25.76
CA GLN A 214 9.61 -3.21 -25.36
C GLN A 214 9.52 -4.71 -25.09
N GLY A 215 8.45 -5.18 -24.45
CA GLY A 215 8.19 -6.62 -24.29
C GLY A 215 8.11 -7.35 -25.63
N PHE A 216 7.36 -6.79 -26.58
CA PHE A 216 7.29 -7.30 -27.95
C PHE A 216 8.66 -7.26 -28.66
N SER A 217 9.38 -6.15 -28.56
CA SER A 217 10.70 -5.95 -29.19
C SER A 217 11.74 -6.95 -28.68
N VAL A 218 11.77 -7.23 -27.37
CA VAL A 218 12.68 -8.23 -26.79
C VAL A 218 12.36 -9.63 -27.28
N GLN A 219 11.07 -9.96 -27.45
CA GLN A 219 10.63 -11.29 -27.88
C GLN A 219 10.79 -11.52 -29.39
N HIS A 220 10.62 -10.49 -30.22
CA HIS A 220 10.50 -10.65 -31.67
C HIS A 220 11.58 -9.95 -32.50
N LEU A 221 12.34 -8.99 -31.94
CA LEU A 221 13.32 -8.21 -32.70
C LEU A 221 14.77 -8.53 -32.30
N PRO A 222 15.71 -8.49 -33.28
CA PRO A 222 17.14 -8.62 -33.00
C PRO A 222 17.66 -7.44 -32.17
N ALA A 223 18.75 -7.66 -31.43
CA ALA A 223 19.25 -6.72 -30.42
C ALA A 223 19.47 -5.28 -30.94
N TRP A 224 19.89 -5.13 -32.20
CA TRP A 224 20.16 -3.82 -32.81
C TRP A 224 18.89 -2.99 -33.10
N LEU A 225 17.71 -3.61 -33.20
CA LEU A 225 16.41 -2.92 -33.34
C LEU A 225 15.75 -2.59 -32.01
N ARG A 226 16.33 -3.05 -30.88
CA ARG A 226 15.74 -2.85 -29.56
C ARG A 226 16.06 -1.45 -29.06
N VAL A 227 15.03 -0.61 -28.95
CA VAL A 227 15.14 0.72 -28.35
C VAL A 227 15.71 0.58 -26.94
N ARG A 228 16.80 1.29 -26.63
CA ARG A 228 17.48 1.22 -25.30
C ARG A 228 17.76 -0.22 -24.82
N GLY A 229 18.05 -1.14 -25.74
CA GLY A 229 18.32 -2.53 -25.42
C GLY A 229 17.10 -3.32 -24.93
N GLY A 230 15.88 -2.85 -25.18
CA GLY A 230 14.64 -3.52 -24.80
C GLY A 230 14.21 -3.28 -23.35
N ARG A 231 14.82 -2.30 -22.67
CA ARG A 231 14.52 -2.00 -21.27
C ARG A 231 13.16 -1.35 -21.11
N ARG A 232 12.46 -1.72 -20.03
CA ARG A 232 11.24 -1.04 -19.60
C ARG A 232 11.55 0.39 -19.16
N TRP A 233 10.51 1.21 -19.15
CA TRP A 233 10.53 2.59 -18.70
C TRP A 233 11.13 2.72 -17.30
N GLY A 234 11.95 3.74 -17.11
CA GLY A 234 12.88 3.85 -15.98
C GLY A 234 14.31 3.49 -16.36
N PHE A 235 14.47 2.64 -17.39
CA PHE A 235 15.75 2.29 -18.04
C PHE A 235 16.82 1.70 -17.11
N LEU A 236 16.39 1.20 -15.96
CA LEU A 236 17.27 0.64 -14.93
C LEU A 236 18.09 -0.55 -15.45
N ARG A 237 19.31 -0.67 -14.90
CA ARG A 237 20.24 -1.75 -15.23
C ARG A 237 20.75 -2.41 -13.95
N GLY A 238 20.75 -3.74 -13.96
CA GLY A 238 21.50 -4.53 -12.99
C GLY A 238 22.94 -4.67 -13.45
N LEU A 239 23.88 -4.06 -12.73
CA LEU A 239 25.31 -4.08 -13.09
C LEU A 239 26.16 -4.93 -12.13
N ALA A 240 25.58 -5.45 -11.04
CA ALA A 240 26.30 -6.29 -10.09
C ALA A 240 26.68 -7.63 -10.74
N ALA A 241 27.97 -7.95 -10.74
CA ALA A 241 28.47 -9.29 -11.07
C ALA A 241 28.47 -10.16 -9.80
N GLY A 242 27.84 -11.34 -9.86
CA GLY A 242 27.82 -12.27 -8.73
C GLY A 242 26.91 -11.86 -7.57
N ASN A 243 27.41 -11.96 -6.34
CA ASN A 243 26.63 -11.66 -5.13
C ASN A 243 26.44 -10.15 -4.96
N THR A 244 25.20 -9.70 -4.83
CA THR A 244 24.91 -8.27 -4.66
C THR A 244 25.47 -7.74 -3.33
N PRO A 245 26.14 -6.57 -3.33
CA PRO A 245 26.79 -6.02 -2.14
C PRO A 245 25.76 -5.57 -1.10
N THR A 246 26.22 -5.45 0.15
CA THR A 246 25.41 -4.98 1.28
C THR A 246 26.21 -4.00 2.12
N VAL A 247 25.55 -2.95 2.59
CA VAL A 247 26.12 -1.98 3.55
C VAL A 247 25.13 -1.85 4.69
N SER A 248 25.66 -1.73 5.91
CA SER A 248 24.89 -1.43 7.12
C SER A 248 25.37 -0.09 7.67
N LEU A 249 24.52 0.92 7.56
CA LEU A 249 24.71 2.27 8.08
C LEU A 249 24.14 2.42 9.50
N GLY A 250 23.37 1.45 9.98
CA GLY A 250 22.77 1.48 11.31
C GLY A 250 21.64 2.50 11.45
N LEU A 251 20.95 2.82 10.34
CA LEU A 251 19.93 3.86 10.28
C LEU A 251 18.81 3.64 11.29
N GLN A 252 18.50 4.70 12.04
CA GLN A 252 17.43 4.76 13.04
C GLN A 252 16.27 5.63 12.57
N PRO A 253 15.04 5.41 13.07
CA PRO A 253 13.93 6.35 12.91
C PRO A 253 14.36 7.78 13.28
N GLY A 254 14.02 8.74 12.42
CA GLY A 254 14.38 10.16 12.54
C GLY A 254 15.66 10.56 11.81
N ASP A 255 16.55 9.62 11.45
CA ASP A 255 17.77 9.91 10.69
C ASP A 255 17.43 10.57 9.34
N LEU A 256 18.19 11.61 8.98
CA LEU A 256 18.09 12.25 7.68
C LEU A 256 18.95 11.49 6.67
N VAL A 257 18.35 11.09 5.55
CA VAL A 257 19.02 10.35 4.50
C VAL A 257 18.74 10.93 3.12
N ARG A 258 19.71 10.77 2.23
CA ARG A 258 19.55 10.98 0.79
C ARG A 258 19.38 9.63 0.11
N ILE A 259 18.39 9.52 -0.76
CA ILE A 259 18.28 8.36 -1.65
C ILE A 259 19.35 8.53 -2.72
N ARG A 260 20.20 7.52 -2.89
CA ARG A 260 21.27 7.55 -3.89
C ARG A 260 20.74 7.75 -5.31
N SER A 261 21.60 8.26 -6.17
CA SER A 261 21.30 8.39 -7.61
C SER A 261 21.09 7.02 -8.25
N ARG A 262 20.55 7.00 -9.48
CA ARG A 262 20.34 5.73 -10.19
C ARG A 262 21.67 5.07 -10.51
N GLU A 263 22.63 5.88 -10.94
CA GLU A 263 23.98 5.48 -11.33
C GLU A 263 24.74 4.83 -10.16
N GLU A 264 24.47 5.26 -8.92
CA GLU A 264 25.02 4.65 -7.70
C GLU A 264 24.29 3.36 -7.29
N ILE A 265 23.00 3.23 -7.59
CA ILE A 265 22.18 2.06 -7.21
C ILE A 265 22.34 0.91 -8.20
N GLU A 266 22.41 1.17 -9.50
CA GLU A 266 22.53 0.16 -10.57
C GLU A 266 23.68 -0.87 -10.35
N PRO A 267 24.89 -0.47 -9.88
CA PRO A 267 25.97 -1.39 -9.48
C PRO A 267 25.62 -2.35 -8.33
N THR A 268 24.59 -2.06 -7.55
CA THR A 268 24.16 -2.89 -6.41
C THR A 268 23.10 -3.93 -6.77
N LEU A 269 22.57 -3.88 -8.00
CA LEU A 269 21.45 -4.70 -8.47
C LEU A 269 21.92 -5.81 -9.41
N ASN A 270 21.35 -7.00 -9.25
CA ASN A 270 21.55 -8.10 -10.20
C ASN A 270 20.73 -7.91 -11.49
N ALA A 271 20.86 -8.83 -12.45
CA ALA A 271 20.15 -8.76 -13.74
C ALA A 271 18.62 -8.65 -13.63
N ASP A 272 18.02 -9.15 -12.55
CA ASP A 272 16.59 -9.09 -12.25
C ASP A 272 16.18 -7.81 -11.47
N LEU A 273 17.10 -6.85 -11.34
CA LEU A 273 16.96 -5.62 -10.54
C LEU A 273 16.74 -5.88 -9.04
N LEU A 274 17.32 -6.95 -8.52
CA LEU A 274 17.25 -7.34 -7.10
C LEU A 274 18.58 -7.07 -6.39
N ASN A 275 18.52 -6.66 -5.13
CA ASN A 275 19.61 -6.72 -4.16
C ASN A 275 19.20 -7.62 -2.99
N ARG A 276 19.90 -8.73 -2.78
CA ARG A 276 19.59 -9.72 -1.72
C ARG A 276 18.10 -10.08 -1.68
N GLY A 277 17.53 -10.36 -2.85
CA GLY A 277 16.12 -10.73 -3.02
C GLY A 277 15.10 -9.58 -2.96
N MET A 278 15.54 -8.35 -2.67
CA MET A 278 14.68 -7.16 -2.66
C MET A 278 14.77 -6.43 -4.00
N GLY A 279 13.63 -6.21 -4.65
CA GLY A 279 13.57 -5.51 -5.93
C GLY A 279 13.72 -4.00 -5.79
N PHE A 280 14.36 -3.40 -6.78
CA PHE A 280 14.40 -1.96 -7.00
C PHE A 280 13.73 -1.67 -8.34
N ASP A 281 12.59 -0.98 -8.32
CA ASP A 281 11.79 -0.75 -9.52
C ASP A 281 11.84 0.70 -10.02
N SER A 282 11.19 0.93 -11.16
CA SER A 282 11.16 2.26 -11.78
C SER A 282 10.31 3.28 -11.03
N GLU A 283 9.38 2.87 -10.16
CA GLU A 283 8.66 3.77 -9.26
C GLU A 283 9.61 4.27 -8.16
N MET A 284 10.37 3.36 -7.54
CA MET A 284 11.40 3.71 -6.56
C MET A 284 12.44 4.67 -7.16
N ALA A 285 12.86 4.42 -8.40
CA ALA A 285 13.83 5.26 -9.11
C ALA A 285 13.37 6.71 -9.37
N ARG A 286 12.10 7.05 -9.12
CA ARG A 286 11.59 8.45 -9.16
C ARG A 286 12.03 9.27 -7.95
N PHE A 287 12.37 8.60 -6.85
CA PHE A 287 12.78 9.22 -5.60
C PHE A 287 14.30 9.36 -5.48
N CYS A 288 15.08 8.79 -6.40
CA CYS A 288 16.53 8.97 -6.45
C CYS A 288 16.93 10.45 -6.38
N GLY A 289 17.93 10.74 -5.55
CA GLY A 289 18.43 12.09 -5.29
C GLY A 289 17.61 12.90 -4.28
N ARG A 290 16.40 12.47 -3.91
CA ARG A 290 15.61 13.16 -2.88
C ARG A 290 16.14 12.85 -1.48
N THR A 291 15.97 13.81 -0.59
CA THR A 291 16.21 13.66 0.84
C THR A 291 14.92 13.32 1.56
N GLY A 292 15.00 12.45 2.56
CA GLY A 292 13.87 12.08 3.41
C GLY A 292 14.34 11.65 4.80
N ARG A 293 13.40 11.57 5.74
CA ARG A 293 13.67 11.02 7.06
C ARG A 293 13.31 9.56 7.11
N VAL A 294 14.07 8.79 7.89
CA VAL A 294 13.74 7.40 8.18
C VAL A 294 12.50 7.37 9.08
N ALA A 295 11.39 6.81 8.57
CA ALA A 295 10.16 6.68 9.33
C ALA A 295 10.24 5.49 10.30
N ARG A 296 10.68 4.33 9.79
CA ARG A 296 10.82 3.10 10.57
C ARG A 296 11.76 2.10 9.92
N ARG A 297 12.22 1.16 10.73
CA ARG A 297 12.92 -0.05 10.31
C ARG A 297 11.92 -1.22 10.32
N VAL A 298 12.01 -2.08 9.31
CA VAL A 298 11.13 -3.24 9.11
C VAL A 298 11.98 -4.50 9.12
N ASP A 299 11.76 -5.36 10.10
CA ASP A 299 12.44 -6.64 10.27
C ASP A 299 11.51 -7.85 10.01
N HIS A 300 10.20 -7.67 10.13
CA HIS A 300 9.24 -8.74 9.82
C HIS A 300 7.94 -8.23 9.22
N ILE A 301 7.41 -9.01 8.28
CA ILE A 301 6.10 -8.78 7.65
C ILE A 301 5.43 -10.13 7.40
N ILE A 302 4.12 -10.13 7.17
CA ILE A 302 3.43 -11.33 6.69
C ILE A 302 3.74 -11.52 5.21
N ASP A 303 4.17 -12.72 4.84
CA ASP A 303 4.22 -13.16 3.45
C ASP A 303 2.79 -13.32 2.94
N GLU A 304 2.41 -12.53 1.93
CA GLU A 304 1.02 -12.41 1.48
C GLU A 304 0.46 -13.75 0.94
N THR A 305 1.31 -14.55 0.30
CA THR A 305 0.91 -15.82 -0.34
C THR A 305 0.66 -16.91 0.69
N THR A 306 1.58 -17.06 1.64
CA THR A 306 1.53 -18.14 2.63
C THR A 306 0.77 -17.74 3.89
N GLY A 307 0.69 -16.46 4.20
CA GLY A 307 0.22 -15.93 5.48
C GLY A 307 1.22 -16.12 6.63
N ARG A 308 2.42 -16.66 6.37
CA ARG A 308 3.45 -16.87 7.42
C ARG A 308 4.16 -15.57 7.73
N MET A 309 4.67 -15.44 8.95
CA MET A 309 5.55 -14.32 9.30
C MET A 309 6.92 -14.50 8.63
N LEU A 310 7.26 -13.60 7.71
CA LEU A 310 8.56 -13.50 7.08
C LEU A 310 9.48 -12.62 7.92
N ARG A 311 10.55 -13.21 8.48
CA ARG A 311 11.64 -12.46 9.13
C ARG A 311 12.75 -12.17 8.14
N MET A 312 13.08 -10.90 8.00
CA MET A 312 14.09 -10.43 7.05
C MET A 312 15.48 -10.58 7.65
N LYS A 313 16.41 -11.22 6.91
CA LYS A 313 17.82 -11.32 7.32
C LYS A 313 18.49 -9.95 7.38
N ASN A 314 18.18 -9.11 6.40
CA ASN A 314 18.56 -7.72 6.34
C ASN A 314 17.30 -6.89 6.52
N PRO A 315 17.18 -6.10 7.59
CA PRO A 315 16.02 -5.23 7.76
C PRO A 315 15.93 -4.20 6.63
N CYS A 316 14.73 -3.66 6.47
CA CYS A 316 14.42 -2.68 5.45
C CYS A 316 14.11 -1.34 6.08
N ILE A 317 14.37 -0.27 5.34
CA ILE A 317 14.10 1.09 5.76
C ILE A 317 12.86 1.58 5.03
N VAL A 318 11.97 2.25 5.76
CA VAL A 318 10.86 3.01 5.17
C VAL A 318 11.12 4.49 5.44
N LEU A 319 10.95 5.31 4.40
CA LEU A 319 11.13 6.75 4.47
C LEU A 319 9.79 7.47 4.63
N GLU A 320 9.79 8.58 5.35
CA GLU A 320 8.62 9.45 5.53
C GLU A 320 8.17 10.05 4.20
N ASN A 321 6.86 10.06 3.97
CA ASN A 321 6.23 10.67 2.78
C ASN A 321 6.73 10.15 1.42
N VAL A 322 7.42 9.00 1.40
CA VAL A 322 7.81 8.29 0.18
C VAL A 322 6.86 7.12 0.01
N ILE A 323 5.98 7.22 -0.99
CA ILE A 323 4.95 6.23 -1.31
C ILE A 323 4.95 5.95 -2.80
N CYS A 324 4.55 4.74 -3.19
CA CYS A 324 4.33 4.41 -4.59
C CYS A 324 3.19 5.28 -5.15
N GLU A 325 3.49 6.05 -6.20
CA GLU A 325 2.53 6.95 -6.86
C GLU A 325 1.72 6.22 -7.97
N GLY A 326 2.04 4.94 -8.23
CA GLY A 326 1.35 4.10 -9.20
C GLY A 326 1.59 4.52 -10.66
N ALA A 327 2.58 5.37 -10.92
CA ALA A 327 2.71 6.06 -12.21
C ALA A 327 3.14 5.12 -13.35
N HIS A 328 4.00 4.16 -13.06
CA HIS A 328 4.42 3.10 -13.97
C HIS A 328 3.57 1.83 -13.81
N ASN A 329 2.54 1.86 -12.95
CA ASN A 329 1.65 0.74 -12.63
C ASN A 329 0.17 1.15 -12.78
N GLY A 330 -0.19 1.74 -13.92
CA GLY A 330 -1.59 1.93 -14.32
C GLY A 330 -2.42 2.83 -13.39
N ASN A 331 -1.81 3.85 -12.78
CA ASN A 331 -2.43 4.74 -11.78
C ASN A 331 -2.95 3.99 -10.54
N CYS A 332 -2.24 2.94 -10.12
CA CYS A 332 -2.63 2.18 -8.95
C CYS A 332 -2.75 3.08 -7.69
N PRO A 333 -3.92 3.16 -7.03
CA PRO A 333 -4.14 4.03 -5.86
C PRO A 333 -3.59 3.45 -4.54
N ARG A 334 -2.97 2.26 -4.58
CA ARG A 334 -2.62 1.46 -3.39
C ARG A 334 -1.66 2.15 -2.43
N ALA A 335 -0.84 3.10 -2.92
CA ALA A 335 0.11 3.91 -2.15
C ALA A 335 0.96 3.08 -1.18
N ILE A 336 1.54 1.99 -1.68
CA ILE A 336 2.44 1.10 -0.92
C ILE A 336 3.69 1.89 -0.51
N THR A 337 4.17 1.69 0.71
CA THR A 337 5.46 2.23 1.15
C THR A 337 6.59 1.38 0.57
N PRO A 338 7.48 1.93 -0.27
CA PRO A 338 8.63 1.20 -0.76
C PRO A 338 9.60 0.88 0.38
N TYR A 339 10.24 -0.28 0.27
CA TYR A 339 11.30 -0.72 1.17
C TYR A 339 12.66 -0.40 0.57
N TRP A 340 13.53 0.18 1.39
CA TRP A 340 14.86 0.59 0.99
C TRP A 340 15.91 -0.26 1.70
N ARG A 341 16.93 -0.69 0.95
CA ARG A 341 18.18 -1.19 1.54
C ARG A 341 19.04 -0.01 1.97
N GLU A 342 19.76 -0.17 3.07
CA GLU A 342 20.66 0.88 3.56
C GLU A 342 21.74 1.25 2.55
N ILE A 343 22.20 0.30 1.71
CA ILE A 343 23.15 0.57 0.63
C ILE A 343 22.63 1.57 -0.41
N TRP A 344 21.30 1.71 -0.57
CA TRP A 344 20.67 2.68 -1.48
C TRP A 344 20.48 4.06 -0.85
N LEU A 345 20.85 4.20 0.42
CA LEU A 345 20.70 5.42 1.19
C LEU A 345 22.08 5.95 1.57
N GLU A 346 22.13 7.24 1.82
CA GLU A 346 23.29 7.93 2.37
C GLU A 346 22.83 8.74 3.58
N LYS A 347 23.47 8.51 4.73
CA LYS A 347 23.17 9.28 5.94
C LYS A 347 23.73 10.68 5.77
N ILE A 348 22.87 11.69 5.93
CA ILE A 348 23.29 13.09 5.98
C ILE A 348 23.54 13.43 7.44
N VAL A 349 24.79 13.69 7.80
CA VAL A 349 25.12 14.26 9.11
C VAL A 349 24.77 15.73 9.04
N THR A 350 23.79 16.15 9.83
CA THR A 350 23.53 17.58 10.02
C THR A 350 24.50 18.06 11.09
N ASP A 351 25.64 18.59 10.67
CA ASP A 351 26.58 19.18 11.61
C ASP A 351 25.98 20.50 12.09
N THR A 352 25.48 20.51 13.33
CA THR A 352 25.08 21.75 14.00
C THR A 352 26.34 22.53 14.32
N GLY A 353 26.83 23.33 13.38
CA GLY A 353 28.02 24.15 13.62
C GLY A 353 28.42 25.11 12.51
N ASP A 354 28.34 24.72 11.24
CA ASP A 354 28.71 25.62 10.15
C ASP A 354 28.01 25.17 8.86
N GLY A 355 27.43 26.11 8.11
CA GLY A 355 26.50 25.86 6.99
C GLY A 355 27.09 25.19 5.75
N ARG A 356 27.88 24.12 5.89
CA ARG A 356 28.41 23.30 4.81
C ARG A 356 27.84 21.89 4.88
N THR A 357 27.10 21.53 3.83
CA THR A 357 26.60 20.18 3.61
C THR A 357 27.76 19.30 3.14
N GLU A 358 28.28 18.44 4.00
CA GLU A 358 29.30 17.45 3.62
C GLU A 358 28.67 16.06 3.55
N ALA A 359 28.70 15.45 2.37
CA ALA A 359 28.31 14.06 2.16
C ALA A 359 29.36 13.16 2.82
N ALA A 360 28.93 12.19 3.64
CA ALA A 360 29.86 11.23 4.23
C ALA A 360 30.61 10.46 3.12
N PRO A 361 31.93 10.19 3.26
CA PRO A 361 32.73 9.59 2.21
C PRO A 361 32.18 8.21 1.84
N ALA A 362 32.21 7.90 0.54
CA ALA A 362 31.79 6.63 -0.01
C ALA A 362 32.55 5.48 0.68
N VAL A 363 31.81 4.58 1.34
CA VAL A 363 32.36 3.35 1.90
C VAL A 363 32.78 2.45 0.74
N SER A 364 34.07 2.15 0.67
CA SER A 364 34.68 1.27 -0.31
C SER A 364 34.00 -0.11 -0.32
N VAL A 365 33.60 -0.56 -1.51
CA VAL A 365 33.18 -1.94 -1.74
C VAL A 365 34.44 -2.81 -1.60
N ALA A 366 34.52 -3.60 -0.52
CA ALA A 366 35.51 -4.67 -0.44
C ALA A 366 35.07 -5.79 -1.39
N GLU A 367 36.02 -6.26 -2.21
CA GLU A 367 35.88 -7.32 -3.24
C GLU A 367 35.31 -8.64 -2.72
#